data_AF-A0A2D6YTC1-F1
#
_entry.id   AF-A0A2D6YTC1-F1
#
_cell.length_a   1.000
_cell.length_b   1.000
_cell.length_c   1.000
_cell.angle_alpha   90.00
_cell.angle_beta   90.00
_cell.angle_gamma   90.00
#
_symmetry.space_group_name_H-M   'P 1'
#
loop_
_entity.id
_entity.type
_entity.pdbx_description
1 polymer ?
#
loop_
_entity_poly.entity_id
_entity_poly.type
_entity_poly.pdbx_seq_one_letter_code
_entity_poly.pdbx_strand_id
1 'polypeptide(L)'
;KWAGYNNCSNVAIEESPLDLDGSIPGAETARVVLDDGCDEYGSAELWRIQGGSHGPAFNSNFPRELVSWLLEHDRSPDESPCSADVNADGIVNGGDLSLMLATWGTASEACDVDQDGIVGGGDLSLVLATWGVCP
;
A
#
# COMPACT_ATOMS: atom_id res chain seq x y z
N LYS A 1 17.04 5.74 -4.14
CA LYS A 1 16.44 5.83 -5.50
C LYS A 1 14.93 5.68 -5.44
N TRP A 2 14.37 4.71 -4.69
CA TRP A 2 12.92 4.61 -4.43
C TRP A 2 12.38 5.65 -3.45
N ALA A 3 13.06 5.87 -2.31
CA ALA A 3 12.72 6.93 -1.36
C ALA A 3 12.53 8.30 -2.05
N GLY A 4 13.46 8.71 -2.90
CA GLY A 4 13.35 9.96 -3.66
C GLY A 4 12.29 9.98 -4.77
N TYR A 5 11.74 8.84 -5.19
CA TYR A 5 10.55 8.83 -6.07
C TYR A 5 9.26 9.06 -5.30
N ASN A 6 9.26 8.76 -4.00
CA ASN A 6 8.13 8.91 -3.10
C ASN A 6 8.31 10.13 -2.16
N ASN A 7 9.16 11.08 -2.59
CA ASN A 7 9.61 12.27 -1.87
C ASN A 7 10.11 12.10 -0.43
N CYS A 8 10.37 10.87 0.02
CA CYS A 8 10.89 10.58 1.34
C CYS A 8 12.28 11.20 1.56
N SER A 9 12.53 11.60 2.80
CA SER A 9 13.85 11.96 3.29
C SER A 9 14.76 10.72 3.34
N ASN A 10 16.07 10.95 3.56
CA ASN A 10 17.03 9.86 3.70
C ASN A 10 17.25 9.45 5.16
N VAL A 11 16.32 9.79 6.06
CA VAL A 11 16.33 9.28 7.43
C VAL A 11 16.00 7.80 7.37
N ALA A 12 16.96 6.97 7.80
CA ALA A 12 16.87 5.52 7.74
C ALA A 12 16.63 4.95 9.14
N ILE A 13 15.57 4.16 9.28
CA ILE A 13 15.23 3.43 10.49
C ILE A 13 15.59 1.97 10.28
N GLU A 14 16.54 1.45 11.07
CA GLU A 14 16.91 0.04 11.05
C GLU A 14 15.89 -0.76 11.86
N GLU A 15 15.24 -1.71 11.18
CA GLU A 15 14.21 -2.56 11.75
C GLU A 15 14.74 -3.96 12.07
N SER A 16 13.95 -4.72 12.84
CA SER A 16 14.29 -6.11 13.14
C SER A 16 14.38 -6.94 11.85
N PRO A 17 15.39 -7.81 11.72
CA PRO A 17 15.56 -8.62 10.52
C PRO A 17 14.48 -9.69 10.40
N LEU A 18 14.17 -10.09 9.16
CA LEU A 18 13.24 -11.17 8.83
C LEU A 18 13.98 -12.43 8.39
N ASP A 19 13.38 -13.58 8.64
CA ASP A 19 13.82 -14.90 8.14
C ASP A 19 13.02 -15.22 6.87
N LEU A 20 13.59 -14.93 5.70
CA LEU A 20 12.92 -15.04 4.39
C LEU A 20 13.57 -16.06 3.46
N ASP A 21 14.86 -16.37 3.60
CA ASP A 21 15.62 -17.27 2.74
C ASP A 21 15.89 -18.62 3.42
N GLY A 22 15.34 -19.70 2.87
CA GLY A 22 15.44 -21.05 3.45
C GLY A 22 16.82 -21.70 3.30
N SER A 23 17.75 -21.08 2.59
CA SER A 23 19.13 -21.57 2.43
C SER A 23 20.08 -21.07 3.50
N ILE A 24 19.65 -20.10 4.32
CA ILE A 24 20.47 -19.47 5.37
C ILE A 24 19.76 -19.62 6.72
N PRO A 25 20.43 -20.14 7.76
CA PRO A 25 19.81 -20.22 9.08
C PRO A 25 19.69 -18.85 9.76
N GLY A 26 18.51 -18.56 10.32
CA GLY A 26 18.27 -17.40 11.18
C GLY A 26 17.47 -16.30 10.46
N ALA A 27 17.45 -15.09 11.03
CA ALA A 27 16.86 -13.92 10.38
C ALA A 27 17.97 -13.13 9.65
N GLU A 28 18.06 -13.34 8.35
CA GLU A 28 19.14 -12.90 7.46
C GLU A 28 18.78 -11.68 6.61
N THR A 29 17.49 -11.33 6.54
CA THR A 29 17.00 -10.20 5.76
C THR A 29 17.03 -8.94 6.63
N ALA A 30 18.03 -8.09 6.41
CA ALA A 30 18.08 -6.77 7.03
C ALA A 30 17.01 -5.85 6.42
N ARG A 31 16.41 -5.01 7.27
CA ARG A 31 15.34 -4.08 6.90
C ARG A 31 15.70 -2.65 7.25
N VAL A 32 15.55 -1.76 6.27
CA VAL A 32 15.66 -0.32 6.45
C VAL A 32 14.38 0.34 5.96
N VAL A 33 13.77 1.15 6.81
CA VAL A 33 12.54 1.90 6.53
C VAL A 33 12.89 3.38 6.32
N LEU A 34 12.29 3.98 5.30
CA LEU A 34 12.31 5.41 5.01
C LEU A 34 10.86 5.89 4.84
N ASP A 35 10.32 6.49 5.88
CA ASP A 35 8.93 6.98 5.98
C ASP A 35 8.87 8.49 6.35
N ASP A 36 10.00 9.09 6.71
CA ASP A 36 10.08 10.51 7.06
C ASP A 36 9.94 11.41 5.81
N GLY A 37 8.99 12.33 5.86
CA GLY A 37 8.80 13.36 4.84
C GLY A 37 8.40 12.83 3.45
N CYS A 38 7.84 11.62 3.37
CA CYS A 38 7.31 11.08 2.13
C CYS A 38 6.08 11.83 1.61
N ASP A 39 5.72 11.57 0.36
CA ASP A 39 4.38 11.88 -0.17
C ASP A 39 3.29 11.26 0.70
N GLU A 40 2.05 11.74 0.58
CA GLU A 40 0.93 11.27 1.39
C GLU A 40 0.80 9.74 1.34
N TYR A 41 0.78 9.12 2.53
CA TYR A 41 0.75 7.66 2.72
C TYR A 41 1.92 6.90 2.07
N GLY A 42 2.99 7.62 1.73
CA GLY A 42 4.19 7.09 1.14
C GLY A 42 5.15 6.50 2.16
N SER A 43 5.80 5.41 1.79
CA SER A 43 6.98 4.87 2.45
C SER A 43 7.91 4.23 1.42
N ALA A 44 9.15 3.95 1.81
CA ALA A 44 10.06 3.11 1.04
C ALA A 44 10.87 2.22 1.96
N GLU A 45 10.94 0.93 1.65
CA GLU A 45 11.77 -0.03 2.39
C GLU A 45 12.88 -0.63 1.52
N LEU A 46 14.01 -0.92 2.14
CA LEU A 46 15.10 -1.70 1.57
C LEU A 46 15.25 -3.00 2.35
N TRP A 47 14.99 -4.12 1.67
CA TRP A 47 15.20 -5.45 2.22
C TRP A 47 16.42 -6.08 1.59
N ARG A 48 17.35 -6.54 2.42
CA ARG A 48 18.63 -7.11 1.95
C ARG A 48 18.91 -8.44 2.61
N ILE A 49 18.85 -9.51 1.80
CA ILE A 49 19.33 -10.84 2.15
C ILE A 49 20.86 -10.84 2.08
N GLN A 50 21.55 -11.03 3.21
CA GLN A 50 23.00 -11.13 3.22
C GLN A 50 23.46 -12.58 3.05
N GLY A 51 24.38 -12.82 2.11
CA GLY A 51 24.92 -14.17 1.85
C GLY A 51 24.02 -15.08 1.01
N GLY A 52 22.89 -14.56 0.51
CA GLY A 52 21.94 -15.29 -0.34
C GLY A 52 22.44 -15.58 -1.75
N SER A 53 21.73 -16.47 -2.42
CA SER A 53 21.94 -16.78 -3.84
C SER A 53 21.50 -15.61 -4.74
N HIS A 54 21.90 -15.62 -6.02
CA HIS A 54 21.47 -14.58 -6.98
C HIS A 54 19.95 -14.57 -7.22
N GLY A 55 19.28 -15.70 -7.01
CA GLY A 55 17.83 -15.78 -6.91
C GLY A 55 17.42 -15.99 -5.45
N PRO A 56 16.34 -15.36 -4.99
CA PRO A 56 15.88 -15.60 -3.63
C PRO A 56 15.40 -17.04 -3.47
N ALA A 57 15.90 -17.75 -2.45
CA ALA A 57 15.45 -19.09 -2.10
C ALA A 57 14.42 -18.99 -0.98
N PHE A 58 13.27 -18.37 -1.27
CA PHE A 58 12.29 -18.01 -0.26
C PHE A 58 11.78 -19.23 0.55
N ASN A 59 11.67 -19.05 1.86
CA ASN A 59 11.07 -20.02 2.79
C ASN A 59 9.55 -19.79 2.92
N SER A 60 8.90 -20.55 3.81
CA SER A 60 7.45 -20.44 4.04
C SER A 60 6.99 -19.17 4.76
N ASN A 61 7.90 -18.37 5.34
CA ASN A 61 7.56 -17.11 5.99
C ASN A 61 7.35 -15.99 4.97
N PHE A 62 8.08 -16.00 3.84
CA PHE A 62 8.03 -14.93 2.85
C PHE A 62 6.63 -14.47 2.43
N PRO A 63 5.68 -15.35 2.07
CA PRO A 63 4.34 -14.90 1.68
C PRO A 63 3.59 -14.20 2.82
N ARG A 64 3.80 -14.65 4.07
CA ARG A 64 3.16 -14.05 5.25
C ARG A 64 3.74 -12.67 5.52
N GLU A 65 5.06 -12.55 5.55
CA GLU A 65 5.73 -11.27 5.81
C GLU A 65 5.43 -10.25 4.71
N LEU A 66 5.40 -10.68 3.44
CA LEU A 66 5.03 -9.81 2.34
C LEU A 66 3.58 -9.32 2.45
N VAL A 67 2.63 -10.19 2.78
CA VAL A 67 1.23 -9.80 2.94
C VAL A 67 1.04 -8.91 4.17
N SER A 68 1.72 -9.21 5.29
CA SER A 68 1.69 -8.34 6.47
C SER A 68 2.18 -6.94 6.11
N TRP A 69 3.32 -6.87 5.40
CA TRP A 69 3.89 -5.61 4.96
C TRP A 69 2.93 -4.82 4.06
N LEU A 70 2.27 -5.48 3.10
CA LEU A 70 1.30 -4.84 2.20
C LEU A 70 0.06 -4.33 2.93
N LEU A 71 -0.38 -5.01 3.99
CA LEU A 71 -1.53 -4.59 4.80
C LEU A 71 -1.17 -3.47 5.79
N GLU A 72 0.07 -3.45 6.29
CA GLU A 72 0.57 -2.39 7.17
C GLU A 72 0.93 -1.11 6.41
N HIS A 73 1.29 -1.24 5.13
CA HIS A 73 1.66 -0.14 4.22
C HIS A 73 0.63 0.00 3.10
N ASP A 74 -0.65 -0.03 3.47
CA ASP A 74 -1.66 0.49 2.55
C ASP A 74 -1.41 1.99 2.31
N ARG A 75 -1.85 2.48 1.15
CA ARG A 75 -1.78 3.91 0.84
C ARG A 75 -2.89 4.70 1.53
N SER A 76 -3.54 4.17 2.56
CA SER A 76 -4.78 4.76 3.05
C SER A 76 -5.03 4.43 4.54
N PRO A 77 -4.38 5.15 5.46
CA PRO A 77 -4.51 4.93 6.89
C PRO A 77 -5.87 5.38 7.45
N ASP A 78 -6.74 5.98 6.62
CA ASP A 78 -8.03 6.54 7.05
C ASP A 78 -9.14 6.42 5.99
N GLU A 79 -9.14 5.34 5.19
CA GLU A 79 -10.36 4.92 4.49
C GLU A 79 -11.36 4.45 5.55
N SER A 80 -12.19 5.38 6.04
CA SER A 80 -13.52 4.99 6.47
C SER A 80 -14.07 4.09 5.37
N PRO A 81 -14.59 2.89 5.63
CA PRO A 81 -15.16 2.02 4.59
C PRO A 81 -16.22 2.72 3.72
N CYS A 82 -16.67 3.90 4.15
CA CYS A 82 -17.64 4.78 3.50
C CYS A 82 -17.00 5.82 2.57
N SER A 83 -15.68 5.98 2.50
CA SER A 83 -15.05 6.91 1.54
C SER A 83 -15.37 6.55 0.11
N ALA A 84 -15.48 5.25 -0.18
CA ALA A 84 -15.95 4.72 -1.45
C ALA A 84 -17.49 4.78 -1.64
N ASP A 85 -18.28 5.15 -0.62
CA ASP A 85 -19.72 5.42 -0.73
C ASP A 85 -19.92 6.88 -1.20
N VAL A 86 -19.52 7.13 -2.44
CA VAL A 86 -19.46 8.46 -3.05
C VAL A 86 -20.83 9.09 -3.24
N ASN A 87 -21.90 8.28 -3.22
CA ASN A 87 -23.27 8.76 -3.29
C ASN A 87 -23.97 8.85 -1.92
N ALA A 88 -23.30 8.40 -0.85
CA ALA A 88 -23.73 8.44 0.55
C ALA A 88 -25.05 7.69 0.83
N ASP A 89 -25.29 6.54 0.19
CA ASP A 89 -26.46 5.69 0.43
C ASP A 89 -26.24 4.61 1.51
N GLY A 90 -25.03 4.55 2.07
CA GLY A 90 -24.60 3.59 3.09
C GLY A 90 -24.09 2.26 2.52
N ILE A 91 -23.96 2.11 1.20
CA ILE A 91 -23.54 0.87 0.55
C ILE A 91 -22.63 1.16 -0.65
N VAL A 92 -21.36 0.78 -0.56
CA VAL A 92 -20.44 0.78 -1.71
C VAL A 92 -20.88 -0.27 -2.73
N ASN A 93 -21.41 0.18 -3.86
CA ASN A 93 -21.96 -0.71 -4.89
C ASN A 93 -21.79 -0.16 -6.32
N GLY A 94 -22.58 -0.70 -7.26
CA GLY A 94 -22.54 -0.29 -8.66
C GLY A 94 -22.93 1.18 -8.89
N GLY A 95 -23.70 1.78 -7.98
CA GLY A 95 -24.01 3.21 -7.96
C GLY A 95 -22.75 4.05 -7.83
N ASP A 96 -21.93 3.76 -6.81
CA ASP A 96 -20.66 4.44 -6.54
C ASP A 96 -19.68 4.28 -7.69
N LEU A 97 -19.50 3.03 -8.15
CA LEU A 97 -18.65 2.74 -9.30
C LEU A 97 -19.09 3.52 -10.55
N SER A 98 -20.40 3.65 -10.79
CA SER A 98 -20.89 4.38 -11.95
C SER A 98 -20.63 5.88 -11.86
N LEU A 99 -20.69 6.46 -10.66
CA LEU A 99 -20.40 7.87 -10.43
C LEU A 99 -18.90 8.15 -10.57
N MET A 100 -18.05 7.29 -10.00
CA MET A 100 -16.59 7.36 -10.12
C MET A 100 -16.14 7.22 -11.59
N LEU A 101 -16.70 6.26 -12.35
CA LEU A 101 -16.38 6.12 -13.78
C LEU A 101 -16.87 7.31 -14.62
N ALA A 102 -17.92 8.02 -14.20
CA ALA A 102 -18.41 9.21 -14.88
C ALA A 102 -17.46 10.42 -14.71
N THR A 103 -16.60 10.41 -13.69
CA THR A 103 -15.63 11.46 -13.36
C THR A 103 -14.19 11.02 -13.60
N TRP A 104 -13.96 9.90 -14.29
CA TRP A 104 -12.64 9.36 -14.58
C TRP A 104 -11.69 10.38 -15.24
N GLY A 105 -10.48 10.48 -14.70
CA GLY A 105 -9.42 11.39 -15.15
C GLY A 105 -9.64 12.86 -14.76
N THR A 106 -10.58 13.14 -13.87
CA THR A 106 -10.82 14.49 -13.32
C THR A 106 -10.29 14.60 -11.89
N ALA A 107 -10.16 15.82 -11.37
CA ALA A 107 -9.85 16.09 -9.96
C ALA A 107 -11.13 16.21 -9.11
N SER A 108 -12.09 15.30 -9.33
CA SER A 108 -13.35 15.31 -8.59
C SER A 108 -13.12 14.79 -7.18
N GLU A 109 -13.00 15.68 -6.20
CA GLU A 109 -12.78 15.34 -4.78
C GLU A 109 -13.80 14.31 -4.25
N ALA A 110 -15.04 14.31 -4.75
CA ALA A 110 -16.07 13.35 -4.32
C ALA A 110 -15.85 11.91 -4.83
N CYS A 111 -14.97 11.70 -5.82
CA CYS A 111 -14.66 10.38 -6.38
C CYS A 111 -13.16 10.08 -6.36
N ASP A 112 -12.35 11.00 -5.82
CA ASP A 112 -10.93 10.89 -5.54
C ASP A 112 -10.79 10.31 -4.13
N VAL A 113 -11.07 9.01 -4.06
CA VAL A 113 -11.17 8.19 -2.86
C VAL A 113 -9.78 7.97 -2.25
N ASP A 114 -8.74 7.79 -3.07
CA ASP A 114 -7.36 7.65 -2.59
C ASP A 114 -6.63 9.00 -2.38
N GLN A 115 -7.29 10.11 -2.73
CA GLN A 115 -6.80 11.49 -2.56
C GLN A 115 -5.49 11.78 -3.30
N ASP A 116 -5.20 11.07 -4.39
CA ASP A 116 -4.01 11.31 -5.21
C ASP A 116 -4.16 12.51 -6.18
N GLY A 117 -5.34 13.14 -6.18
CA GLY A 117 -5.67 14.31 -6.99
C GLY A 117 -6.27 13.96 -8.36
N ILE A 118 -6.49 12.69 -8.67
CA ILE A 118 -7.08 12.25 -9.93
C ILE A 118 -7.92 10.96 -9.80
N VAL A 119 -9.18 11.04 -10.20
CA VAL A 119 -10.05 9.85 -10.26
C VAL A 119 -9.51 8.84 -11.29
N GLY A 120 -9.07 7.67 -10.82
CA GLY A 120 -8.38 6.67 -11.62
C GLY A 120 -8.34 5.27 -11.00
N GLY A 121 -7.24 4.57 -11.29
CA GLY A 121 -7.09 3.15 -10.94
C GLY A 121 -6.93 2.90 -9.44
N GLY A 122 -6.41 3.88 -8.70
CA GLY A 122 -6.33 3.85 -7.25
C GLY A 122 -7.71 3.82 -6.61
N ASP A 123 -8.54 4.82 -6.94
CA ASP A 123 -9.94 4.90 -6.48
C ASP A 123 -10.76 3.67 -6.82
N LEU A 124 -10.62 3.16 -8.06
CA LEU A 124 -11.31 1.95 -8.49
C LEU A 124 -10.95 0.76 -7.60
N SER A 125 -9.68 0.64 -7.23
CA SER A 125 -9.21 -0.46 -6.40
C SER A 125 -9.84 -0.38 -5.00
N LEU A 126 -10.03 0.83 -4.47
CA LEU A 126 -10.68 1.08 -3.18
C LEU A 126 -12.17 0.77 -3.23
N VAL A 127 -12.91 1.26 -4.23
CA VAL A 127 -14.34 0.93 -4.43
C VAL A 127 -14.58 -0.58 -4.50
N LEU A 128 -13.68 -1.33 -5.14
CA LEU A 128 -13.77 -2.78 -5.22
C LEU A 128 -13.36 -3.49 -3.91
N ALA A 129 -12.43 -2.92 -3.15
CA ALA A 129 -11.96 -3.48 -1.88
C ALA A 129 -13.00 -3.34 -0.76
N THR A 130 -13.80 -2.26 -0.78
CA THR A 130 -14.80 -1.93 0.26
C THR A 130 -16.24 -2.28 -0.15
N TRP A 131 -16.42 -3.06 -1.23
CA TRP A 131 -17.74 -3.41 -1.77
C TRP A 131 -18.68 -4.02 -0.73
N GLY A 132 -19.86 -3.43 -0.56
CA GLY A 132 -20.84 -3.84 0.43
C GLY A 132 -21.29 -2.71 1.33
N VAL A 133 -21.89 -3.06 2.46
CA VAL A 133 -22.38 -2.07 3.43
C VAL A 133 -21.20 -1.36 4.10
N CYS A 134 -21.32 -0.05 4.27
CA CYS A 134 -20.44 0.69 5.16
C CYS A 134 -21.14 0.99 6.49
N PRO A 135 -20.72 0.35 7.61
CA PRO A 135 -21.28 0.57 8.94
C PRO A 135 -20.71 1.79 9.68
#